data_AF-A0A5B7JN83-F1
#
_entry.id   AF-A0A5B7JN83-F1
#
_cell.length_a   1.000
_cell.length_b   1.000
_cell.length_c   1.000
_cell.angle_alpha   90.00
_cell.angle_beta   90.00
_cell.angle_gamma   90.00
#
_symmetry.space_group_name_H-M   'P 1'
#
loop_
_entity.id
_entity.type
_entity.pdbx_description
1 polymer ?
#
loop_
_entity_poly.entity_id
_entity_poly.type
_entity_poly.pdbx_seq_one_letter_code
_entity_poly.pdbx_strand_id
1 'polypeptide(L)' 'MAPYDACYHNVGLVAVGHSLPPSAITEIKMHSNMFMFRASLDLKLIFLDAR' A
#
# COMPACT_ATOMS: atom_id res chain seq x y z
N MET A 1 -33.57 7.29 30.04
CA MET A 1 -32.24 6.97 29.49
C MET A 1 -32.39 5.66 28.76
N ALA A 2 -32.22 5.66 27.43
CA ALA A 2 -32.58 4.52 26.60
C ALA A 2 -31.55 3.39 26.79
N PRO A 3 -31.96 2.11 26.89
CA PRO A 3 -31.05 1.00 27.20
C PRO A 3 -30.03 0.68 26.09
N TYR A 4 -30.02 1.44 25.00
CA TYR A 4 -29.15 1.25 23.83
C TYR A 4 -27.88 2.12 23.88
N ASP A 5 -27.81 3.14 24.74
CA ASP A 5 -26.66 4.04 24.86
C ASP A 5 -25.41 3.35 25.43
N ALA A 6 -25.55 2.18 26.06
CA ALA A 6 -24.45 1.40 26.61
C ALA A 6 -23.79 0.44 25.58
N CYS A 7 -24.39 0.26 24.40
CA CYS A 7 -23.96 -0.77 23.44
C CYS A 7 -22.86 -0.30 22.46
N TYR A 8 -22.52 0.99 22.46
CA TYR A 8 -21.47 1.57 21.61
C TYR A 8 -20.11 1.73 22.32
N HIS A 9 -19.91 1.10 23.48
CA HIS A 9 -18.75 1.40 24.33
C HIS A 9 -17.43 0.73 23.92
N ASN A 10 -17.39 -0.07 22.84
CA ASN A 10 -16.15 -0.72 22.38
C ASN A 10 -16.12 -0.95 20.87
N VAL A 11 -16.14 0.13 20.08
CA VAL A 11 -15.82 0.01 18.64
C VAL A 11 -14.31 0.15 18.47
N GLY A 12 -13.60 -0.98 18.37
CA GLY A 12 -12.15 -1.03 18.18
C GLY A 12 -11.76 -1.19 16.71
N LEU A 13 -10.79 -0.40 16.23
CA LEU A 13 -10.20 -0.57 14.90
C LEU A 13 -9.15 -1.68 14.94
N VAL A 14 -9.33 -2.72 14.12
CA VAL A 14 -8.32 -3.76 13.90
C VAL A 14 -7.87 -3.69 12.44
N ALA A 15 -6.57 -3.48 12.24
CA ALA A 15 -5.96 -3.41 10.91
C ALA A 15 -4.62 -4.13 10.89
N VAL A 16 -4.26 -4.66 9.73
CA VAL A 16 -2.94 -5.26 9.48
C VAL A 16 -2.13 -4.28 8.64
N GLY A 17 -0.99 -3.85 9.16
CA GLY A 17 -0.01 -3.08 8.40
C GLY A 17 1.02 -4.00 7.77
N HIS A 18 1.22 -3.91 6.46
CA HIS A 18 2.37 -4.53 5.80
C HIS A 18 3.43 -3.45 5.56
N SER A 19 4.69 -3.75 5.85
CA SER A 19 5.77 -2.84 5.50
C SER A 19 5.88 -2.75 3.98
N LEU A 20 6.02 -1.54 3.47
CA LEU A 20 6.48 -1.39 2.10
C LEU A 20 7.91 -1.96 2.03
N PRO A 21 8.30 -2.58 0.90
CA PRO A 21 9.68 -2.98 0.69
C PRO A 21 10.60 -1.82 1.07
N PRO A 22 11.65 -2.04 1.87
CA PRO A 22 12.52 -0.97 2.31
C PRO A 22 13.03 -0.24 1.08
N SER A 23 12.67 1.05 0.95
CA SER A 23 12.98 1.90 -0.21
C SER A 23 14.49 2.07 -0.49
N ALA A 24 15.35 1.47 0.33
CA ALA A 24 16.80 1.44 0.21
C ALA A 24 17.34 0.19 -0.52
N ILE A 25 16.49 -0.75 -0.95
CA ILE A 25 16.96 -1.91 -1.71
C ILE A 25 17.29 -1.47 -3.14
N THR A 26 18.58 -1.46 -3.47
CA THR A 26 19.07 -0.99 -4.78
C THR A 26 18.77 -1.96 -5.92
N GLU A 27 18.23 -3.15 -5.62
CA GLU A 27 17.92 -4.20 -6.60
C GLU A 27 16.65 -4.95 -6.19
N ILE A 28 15.55 -4.71 -6.89
CA ILE A 28 14.32 -5.49 -6.75
C ILE A 28 14.33 -6.58 -7.82
N LYS A 29 14.47 -7.85 -7.40
CA LYS A 29 14.32 -8.98 -8.31
C LYS A 29 12.86 -9.07 -8.76
N MET A 30 12.62 -8.72 -10.02
CA MET A 30 11.29 -8.79 -10.63
C MET A 30 10.89 -10.23 -10.89
N HIS A 31 9.70 -10.61 -10.42
CA HIS A 31 9.05 -11.82 -10.89
C HIS A 31 8.51 -11.60 -12.31
N SER A 32 8.30 -12.68 -13.06
CA SER A 32 7.76 -12.61 -14.43
C SER A 32 6.38 -11.94 -14.52
N ASN A 33 5.69 -11.78 -13.40
CA ASN A 33 4.35 -11.21 -13.29
C ASN A 33 4.40 -9.75 -12.81
N MET A 34 5.57 -9.10 -12.89
CA MET A 34 5.82 -7.73 -12.43
C MET A 34 6.49 -6.95 -13.55
N PHE A 35 6.12 -5.67 -13.70
CA PHE A 35 6.77 -4.72 -14.60
C PHE A 35 7.11 -3.45 -13.82
N MET A 36 8.26 -2.85 -14.12
CA MET A 36 8.71 -1.62 -13.46
C MET A 36 8.49 -0.46 -14.41
N PHE A 37 8.07 0.68 -13.89
CA PHE A 37 7.98 1.90 -14.68
C PHE A 37 8.43 3.09 -13.84
N ARG A 38 9.01 4.07 -14.52
CA ARG A 38 9.35 5.35 -13.94
C ARG A 38 8.35 6.38 -14.45
N ALA A 39 7.67 7.04 -13.54
CA ALA A 39 6.77 8.14 -13.84
C ALA A 39 7.18 9.40 -13.07
N SER A 40 6.84 10.56 -13.62
CA SER A 40 6.91 11.83 -12.89
C SER A 40 5.77 11.92 -11.88
N LEU A 41 5.82 12.93 -11.00
CA LEU A 41 4.81 13.14 -9.96
C LEU A 41 3.40 13.39 -10.54
N ASP A 42 3.33 13.92 -11.76
CA ASP A 42 2.10 14.07 -12.55
C ASP A 42 1.69 12.78 -13.30
N LEU A 43 2.27 11.64 -12.90
CA LEU A 43 2.03 10.30 -13.45
C LEU A 43 2.32 10.16 -14.95
N LYS A 44 3.07 11.08 -15.56
CA LYS A 44 3.53 10.89 -16.94
C LYS A 44 4.61 9.81 -16.97
N LEU A 45 4.46 8.87 -17.90
CA LEU A 45 5.43 7.80 -18.13
C LEU A 45 6.73 8.38 -18.70
N ILE A 46 7.83 8.17 -17.99
CA ILE A 46 9.18 8.55 -18.43
C ILE A 46 9.88 7.32 -19.02
N PHE A 47 9.69 6.17 -18.38
CA PHE A 47 10.30 4.92 -18.79
C PHE A 47 9.43 3.75 -18.36
N LEU A 48 9.36 2.72 -19.20
CA LEU A 48 8.74 1.44 -18.89
C LEU A 48 9.81 0.37 -19.09
N ASP A 49 9.99 -0.49 -18.10
CA ASP A 49 10.86 -1.66 -18.22
C ASP A 49 10.26 -2.57 -19.29
N ALA A 50 10.96 -2.69 -20.42
CA ALA A 50 10.55 -3.51 -21.55
C ALA A 50 11.08 -4.92 -21.34
N ARG A 51 10.20 -5.83 -20.92
CA ARG A 51 10.40 -7.26 -21.06
C ARG A 51 9.44 -7.82 -22.10
#